data_AF-A0A917D1M3-F1
#
_entry.id   AF-A0A917D1M3-F1
#
_cell.length_a   1.000
_cell.length_b   1.000
_cell.length_c   1.000
_cell.angle_alpha   90.00
_cell.angle_beta   90.00
_cell.angle_gamma   90.00
#
_symmetry.space_group_name_H-M   'P 1'
#
loop_
_entity.id
_entity.type
_entity.pdbx_description
1 polymer ?
#
loop_
_entity_poly.entity_id
_entity_poly.type
_entity_poly.pdbx_seq_one_letter_code
_entity_poly.pdbx_strand_id
1 'polypeptide(L)'
;MRIEEYQINLLLKKVSAEEEAMLKNVIHKQFGVSVGLTPKELSEMKLEVLTPLLNMLRGLVLTKQHKPDIRGAHYSLQSKSLPRKVVFGRVDNMDSQE
;
A
#
# COMPACT_ATOMS: atom_id res chain seq x y z
N MET A 1 5.77 18.88 13.56
CA MET A 1 5.10 17.84 12.76
C MET A 1 6.03 16.65 12.68
N ARG A 2 5.60 15.50 13.19
CA ARG A 2 6.37 14.23 13.15
C ARG A 2 6.45 13.71 11.71
N ILE A 3 7.44 12.86 11.42
CA ILE A 3 7.65 12.31 10.07
C ILE A 3 6.44 11.49 9.63
N GLU A 4 5.85 10.72 10.54
CA GLU A 4 4.69 9.86 10.31
C GLU A 4 3.45 10.68 9.91
N GLU A 5 3.18 11.77 10.64
CA GLU A 5 2.06 12.69 10.36
C GLU A 5 2.18 13.29 8.95
N TYR A 6 3.39 13.73 8.59
CA TYR A 6 3.67 14.29 7.28
C TYR A 6 3.42 13.27 6.17
N GLN A 7 3.93 12.04 6.33
CA GLN A 7 3.75 10.99 5.34
C GLN A 7 2.29 10.54 5.22
N ILE A 8 1.56 10.45 6.32
CA ILE A 8 0.12 10.16 6.32
C ILE A 8 -0.61 11.24 5.51
N ASN A 9 -0.36 12.53 5.78
CA ASN A 9 -0.97 13.63 5.04
C ASN A 9 -0.68 13.57 3.53
N LEU A 10 0.52 13.15 3.13
CA LEU A 10 0.86 12.97 1.71
C LEU A 10 0.12 11.78 1.08
N LEU A 11 0.00 10.67 1.81
CA LEU A 11 -0.65 9.46 1.31
C LEU A 11 -2.17 9.62 1.23
N LEU A 12 -2.81 10.31 2.18
CA LEU A 12 -4.25 10.57 2.17
C LEU A 12 -4.72 11.26 0.88
N LYS A 13 -3.88 12.12 0.28
CA LYS A 13 -4.16 12.75 -1.03
C LYS A 13 -4.35 11.76 -2.19
N LYS A 14 -3.92 10.50 -2.03
CA LYS A 14 -4.00 9.43 -3.05
C LYS A 14 -5.16 8.45 -2.79
N VAL A 15 -5.90 8.68 -1.72
CA VAL A 15 -6.90 7.77 -1.16
C VAL A 15 -8.30 8.39 -1.35
N SER A 16 -9.30 7.59 -1.66
CA SER A 16 -10.69 8.04 -1.82
C SER A 16 -11.38 8.21 -0.45
N ALA A 17 -12.49 8.94 -0.43
CA ALA A 17 -13.29 9.10 0.79
C ALA A 17 -13.82 7.75 1.35
N GLU A 18 -14.10 6.78 0.47
CA GLU A 18 -14.50 5.42 0.89
C GLU A 18 -13.35 4.67 1.57
N GLU A 19 -12.15 4.75 0.99
CA GLU A 19 -10.94 4.13 1.53
C GLU A 19 -10.56 4.79 2.88
N GLU A 20 -10.72 6.10 3.01
CA GLU A 20 -10.56 6.81 4.29
C GLU A 20 -11.56 6.36 5.35
N ALA A 21 -12.84 6.22 4.99
CA ALA A 21 -13.87 5.73 5.91
C ALA A 21 -13.57 4.29 6.36
N MET A 22 -13.12 3.44 5.45
CA MET A 22 -12.67 2.08 5.77
C MET A 22 -11.49 2.10 6.76
N LEU A 23 -10.48 2.95 6.54
CA LEU A 23 -9.34 3.09 7.45
C LEU A 23 -9.77 3.53 8.85
N LYS A 24 -10.66 4.53 8.95
CA LYS A 24 -11.22 4.98 10.25
C LYS A 24 -11.91 3.83 10.99
N ASN A 25 -12.71 3.03 10.28
CA ASN A 25 -13.39 1.88 10.86
C ASN A 25 -12.42 0.79 11.33
N VAL A 26 -11.38 0.48 10.56
CA VAL A 26 -10.38 -0.52 10.91
C VAL A 26 -9.62 -0.11 12.16
N ILE A 27 -9.18 1.15 12.25
CA ILE A 27 -8.44 1.61 13.44
C ILE A 27 -9.35 1.71 14.65
N HIS A 28 -10.60 2.16 14.49
CA HIS A 28 -11.56 2.16 15.58
C HIS A 28 -11.79 0.75 16.13
N LYS A 29 -11.95 -0.25 15.25
CA LYS A 29 -12.12 -1.64 15.64
C LYS A 29 -10.90 -2.21 16.36
N GLN A 30 -9.69 -1.86 15.92
CA GLN A 30 -8.45 -2.46 16.42
C GLN A 30 -7.94 -1.80 17.70
N PHE A 31 -8.09 -0.48 17.83
CA PHE A 31 -7.52 0.30 18.94
C PHE A 31 -8.58 0.92 19.85
N GLY A 32 -9.87 0.85 19.50
CA GLY A 32 -10.96 1.48 20.26
C GLY A 32 -10.96 3.01 20.17
N VAL A 33 -10.12 3.61 19.31
CA VAL A 33 -9.95 5.07 19.20
C VAL A 33 -10.63 5.57 17.93
N SER A 34 -11.44 6.63 18.05
CA SER A 34 -11.94 7.35 16.88
C SER A 34 -10.80 8.13 16.22
N VAL A 35 -10.52 7.85 14.95
CA VAL A 35 -9.41 8.46 14.23
C VAL A 35 -9.90 9.63 13.41
N GLY A 36 -9.48 10.80 13.85
CA GLY A 36 -9.46 11.98 13.02
C GLY A 36 -8.26 11.97 12.07
N LEU A 37 -8.51 12.11 10.76
CA LEU A 37 -7.45 12.14 9.72
C LEU A 37 -7.02 13.58 9.38
N THR A 38 -7.40 14.58 10.19
CA THR A 38 -6.90 15.95 9.99
C THR A 38 -5.50 16.12 10.60
N PRO A 39 -4.70 17.10 10.14
CA PRO A 39 -3.36 17.34 10.67
C PRO A 39 -3.32 17.56 12.19
N LYS A 40 -4.37 18.17 12.76
CA LYS A 40 -4.50 18.42 14.19
C LYS A 40 -4.72 17.11 14.95
N GLU A 41 -5.65 16.29 14.49
CA GLU A 41 -5.99 15.02 15.13
C GLU A 41 -4.83 14.02 15.04
N LEU A 42 -4.11 13.99 13.91
CA LEU A 42 -2.88 13.20 13.77
C LEU A 42 -1.79 13.62 14.77
N SER A 43 -1.71 14.90 15.12
CA SER A 43 -0.74 15.40 16.10
C SER A 43 -1.02 14.96 17.54
N GLU A 44 -2.28 14.69 17.85
CA GLU A 44 -2.73 14.24 19.17
C GLU A 44 -2.59 12.71 19.34
N MET A 45 -2.33 11.97 18.26
CA MET A 45 -2.19 10.52 18.28
C MET A 45 -0.85 10.05 18.84
N LYS A 46 -0.90 8.92 19.55
CA LYS A 46 0.29 8.18 19.97
C LYS A 46 0.96 7.52 18.77
N LEU A 47 2.29 7.41 18.84
CA LEU A 47 3.10 6.73 17.81
C LEU A 47 2.63 5.29 17.55
N GLU A 48 2.21 4.58 18.60
CA GLU A 48 1.66 3.22 18.53
C GLU A 48 0.45 3.07 17.61
N VAL A 49 -0.32 4.14 17.37
CA VAL A 49 -1.46 4.16 16.45
C VAL A 49 -1.08 4.73 15.09
N LEU A 50 -0.20 5.75 15.07
CA LEU A 50 0.29 6.39 13.85
C LEU A 50 1.08 5.43 12.95
N THR A 51 1.95 4.59 13.52
CA THR A 51 2.77 3.68 12.72
C THR A 51 1.93 2.61 12.00
N PRO A 52 0.97 1.92 12.65
CA PRO A 52 0.04 1.04 11.96
C PRO A 52 -0.79 1.77 10.89
N LEU A 53 -1.30 2.97 11.17
CA LEU A 53 -2.06 3.77 10.20
C LEU A 53 -1.23 4.07 8.94
N LEU A 54 0.01 4.53 9.13
CA LEU A 54 0.94 4.79 8.04
C LEU A 54 1.21 3.54 7.20
N ASN A 55 1.41 2.38 7.84
CA ASN A 55 1.66 1.13 7.15
C ASN A 55 0.44 0.66 6.35
N MET A 56 -0.76 0.79 6.90
CA MET A 56 -2.00 0.48 6.18
C MET A 56 -2.18 1.39 4.95
N LEU A 57 -1.97 2.70 5.11
CA LEU A 57 -2.03 3.66 4.01
C LEU A 57 -1.01 3.35 2.90
N ARG A 58 0.23 3.02 3.26
CA ARG A 58 1.26 2.60 2.31
C ARG A 58 0.84 1.35 1.54
N GLY A 59 0.35 0.32 2.25
CA GLY A 59 -0.13 -0.91 1.63
C GLY A 59 -1.29 -0.67 0.66
N LEU A 60 -2.23 0.19 1.04
CA LEU A 60 -3.39 0.55 0.21
C LEU A 60 -2.96 1.31 -1.06
N VAL A 61 -2.05 2.28 -0.93
CA VAL A 61 -1.52 3.01 -2.09
C VAL A 61 -0.71 2.09 -3.01
N LEU A 62 0.13 1.22 -2.45
CA LEU A 62 0.93 0.26 -3.23
C LEU A 62 0.07 -0.73 -3.99
N THR A 63 -0.95 -1.30 -3.34
CA THR A 63 -1.88 -2.25 -3.99
C THR A 63 -2.70 -1.58 -5.09
N LYS A 64 -3.02 -0.29 -4.95
CA LYS A 64 -3.67 0.51 -5.99
C LYS A 64 -2.76 0.80 -7.19
N GLN A 65 -1.50 1.15 -6.93
CA GLN A 65 -0.52 1.46 -7.98
C GLN A 65 -0.04 0.22 -8.74
N HIS A 66 0.12 -0.90 -8.04
CA HIS A 66 0.71 -2.13 -8.58
C HIS A 66 -0.30 -3.26 -8.63
N LYS A 67 -1.59 -2.95 -8.90
CA LYS A 67 -2.65 -3.95 -8.98
C LYS A 67 -2.25 -5.03 -10.00
N PRO A 68 -1.97 -6.27 -9.57
CA PRO A 68 -1.58 -7.31 -10.50
C PRO A 68 -2.75 -7.61 -11.45
N ASP A 69 -2.50 -7.58 -12.75
CA ASP A 69 -3.50 -7.98 -13.76
C ASP A 69 -3.61 -9.50 -13.84
N ILE A 70 -4.26 -10.07 -12.83
CA ILE A 70 -4.46 -11.52 -12.71
C ILE A 70 -5.28 -12.05 -13.90
N ARG A 71 -6.21 -11.26 -14.43
CA ARG A 71 -7.05 -11.67 -15.57
C ARG A 71 -6.25 -11.69 -16.85
N GLY A 72 -5.50 -10.64 -17.16
CA GLY A 72 -4.61 -10.60 -18.32
C GLY A 72 -3.55 -11.70 -18.25
N ALA A 73 -2.95 -11.91 -17.07
CA ALA A 73 -2.04 -13.03 -16.85
C ALA A 73 -2.72 -14.37 -17.15
N HIS A 74 -3.91 -14.63 -16.62
CA HIS A 74 -4.66 -15.86 -16.88
C HIS A 74 -5.01 -16.06 -18.36
N TYR A 75 -5.48 -15.01 -19.05
CA TYR A 75 -5.74 -15.08 -20.49
C TYR A 75 -4.48 -15.35 -21.32
N SER A 76 -3.33 -14.78 -20.92
CA SER A 76 -2.05 -15.04 -21.57
C SER A 76 -1.58 -16.49 -21.37
N LEU A 77 -1.89 -17.11 -20.23
CA LEU A 77 -1.57 -18.50 -19.90
C LEU A 77 -2.45 -19.50 -20.66
N GLN A 78 -3.69 -19.14 -20.99
CA GLN A 78 -4.58 -19.98 -21.80
C GLN A 78 -4.22 -19.95 -23.29
N SER A 79 -3.71 -18.81 -23.78
CA SER A 79 -3.43 -18.59 -25.20
C SER A 79 -2.00 -18.94 -25.63
N LYS A 80 -1.06 -19.04 -24.69
CA LYS A 80 0.32 -19.46 -24.97
C LYS A 80 0.59 -20.81 -24.31
N SER A 81 1.19 -21.74 -25.05
CA SER A 81 1.78 -22.93 -24.45
C SER A 81 2.77 -22.46 -23.38
N LEU A 82 2.43 -22.67 -22.11
CA LEU A 82 3.30 -22.38 -20.98
C LEU A 82 4.69 -22.94 -21.29
N PRO A 83 5.77 -22.12 -21.24
CA PRO A 83 7.11 -22.63 -21.45
C PRO A 83 7.35 -23.76 -20.44
N ARG A 84 7.76 -24.94 -20.95
CA ARG A 84 7.96 -26.15 -20.15
C ARG A 84 8.97 -26.01 -19.00
N LYS A 85 9.67 -24.87 -18.91
CA LYS A 85 10.57 -24.49 -17.83
C LYS A 85 10.32 -23.03 -17.46
N VAL A 86 9.94 -22.81 -16.20
CA VAL A 86 10.00 -21.50 -15.54
C VAL A 86 11.29 -21.49 -14.73
N VAL A 87 12.26 -20.67 -15.12
CA VAL A 87 13.50 -20.48 -14.35
C VAL A 87 13.28 -19.25 -13.47
N PHE A 88 13.20 -19.46 -12.15
CA PHE A 88 13.32 -18.38 -11.18
C PHE A 88 14.81 -18.19 -10.90
N GLY A 89 15.42 -17.20 -11.54
CA GLY A 89 16.83 -16.82 -11.35
C GLY A 89 16.93 -15.33 -11.05
N ARG A 90 17.82 -14.97 -10.11
CA ARG A 90 18.11 -13.59 -9.68
C ARG A 90 18.39 -12.68 -10.88
N VAL A 91 17.79 -11.49 -10.86
CA VAL A 91 18.32 -10.35 -11.63
C VAL A 91 19.58 -9.89 -10.89
N ASP A 92 20.69 -10.56 -11.14
CA ASP A 92 21.98 -9.95 -10.85
C ASP A 92 22.24 -8.96 -11.97
N ASN A 93 22.34 -7.68 -11.60
CA ASN A 93 22.74 -6.59 -12.49
C ASN A 93 24.00 -7.01 -13.26
N MET A 94 23.94 -6.97 -14.59
CA MET A 94 25.12 -6.76 -15.41
C MET A 94 24.86 -5.56 -16.32
N ASP A 95 25.09 -4.38 -15.76
CA ASP A 95 25.86 -3.39 -16.50
C ASP A 95 27.26 -3.98 -16.73
N SER A 96 27.68 -4.11 -17.99
CA SER A 96 29.04 -3.81 -18.50
C SER A 96 29.31 -4.47 -19.85
N GLN A 97 29.48 -3.62 -20.87
CA GLN A 97 30.45 -3.74 -21.99
C GLN A 97 30.24 -4.87 -23.02
N GLU A 98 29.85 -4.54 -24.25
CA GLU A 98 30.71 -4.08 -25.37
C GLU A 98 29.87 -3.32 -26.42
#